data_AF-A0A2A9CZM8-F1
#
_entry.id   AF-A0A2A9CZM8-F1
#
_cell.length_a   1.000
_cell.length_b   1.000
_cell.length_c   1.000
_cell.angle_alpha   90.00
_cell.angle_beta   90.00
_cell.angle_gamma   90.00
#
_symmetry.space_group_name_H-M   'P 1'
#
loop_
_entity.id
_entity.type
_entity.pdbx_description
1 polymer ?
#
loop_
_entity_poly.entity_id
_entity_poly.type
_entity_poly.pdbx_seq_one_letter_code
_entity_poly.pdbx_strand_id
1 'polypeptide(L)'
;MSRSLPYEKRWRLDRAMGVDRSYMPRAEVLPHLEALVSAGATRTGIARVAGCSPTTVAKILRPTSDRTGEWVQRPVGRRLLAVTLGQVRARPDASGLVPALGSRRRVQALLAMGWTHQLITEAMRRHGSAQMSGTVLHQRGVLVERRTADAIAGAFREFGLRPGPSAVTRRRAAEQGYVSPLAWDDIDADDAPRGTRRSAPPSSLTAGLDHADLERLLAGESRRLGPVARVSAIVELVRHGYNDRQMAELLLVTERTITRDRMRHGIAPAKEWASRGNGNRRGADVAEVAA
;
A
#
# COMPACT_ATOMS: atom_id res chain seq x y z
N MET A 1 5.94 -32.12 28.23
CA MET A 1 5.89 -30.70 28.68
C MET A 1 4.76 -30.55 29.69
N SER A 2 5.08 -30.54 30.99
CA SER A 2 4.09 -30.45 32.07
C SER A 2 3.43 -29.07 32.06
N ARG A 3 2.09 -29.02 31.94
CA ARG A 3 1.33 -27.77 32.04
C ARG A 3 1.33 -27.33 33.51
N SER A 4 1.67 -26.08 33.80
CA SER A 4 1.75 -25.60 35.17
C SER A 4 0.36 -25.60 35.84
N LEU A 5 0.28 -25.98 37.13
CA LEU A 5 -0.96 -26.04 37.91
C LEU A 5 -1.86 -24.78 37.82
N PRO A 6 -1.33 -23.54 37.72
CA PRO A 6 -2.15 -22.34 37.50
C PRO A 6 -2.82 -22.30 36.11
N TYR A 7 -2.15 -22.81 35.08
CA TYR A 7 -2.69 -22.89 33.72
C TYR A 7 -3.84 -23.89 33.64
N GLU A 8 -3.73 -25.02 34.33
CA GLU A 8 -4.81 -26.02 34.38
C GLU A 8 -6.04 -25.52 35.14
N LYS A 9 -5.86 -24.83 36.28
CA LYS A 9 -6.98 -24.20 37.01
C LYS A 9 -7.71 -23.16 36.15
N ARG A 10 -6.96 -22.29 35.45
CA ARG A 10 -7.54 -21.29 34.54
C ARG A 10 -8.22 -21.93 33.33
N TRP A 11 -7.69 -23.05 32.83
CA TRP A 11 -8.30 -23.79 31.74
C TRP A 11 -9.61 -24.47 32.14
N ARG A 12 -9.67 -25.05 33.35
CA ARG A 12 -10.90 -25.63 33.92
C ARG A 12 -11.96 -24.56 34.18
N LEU A 13 -11.57 -23.41 34.70
CA LEU A 13 -12.47 -22.27 34.92
C LEU A 13 -13.08 -21.77 33.61
N ASP A 14 -12.26 -21.49 32.60
CA ASP A 14 -12.75 -21.01 31.30
C ASP A 14 -13.64 -22.05 30.59
N ARG A 15 -13.36 -23.34 30.77
CA ARG A 15 -14.21 -24.42 30.24
C ARG A 15 -15.56 -24.49 30.96
N ALA A 16 -15.59 -24.30 32.28
CA ALA A 16 -16.82 -24.23 33.07
C ALA A 16 -17.64 -22.97 32.75
N MET A 17 -16.98 -21.87 32.39
CA MET A 17 -17.60 -20.60 31.98
C MET A 17 -17.99 -20.57 30.49
N GLY A 18 -17.83 -21.68 29.75
CA GLY A 18 -18.21 -21.76 28.33
C GLY A 18 -17.35 -20.91 27.38
N VAL A 19 -16.16 -20.48 27.79
CA VAL A 19 -15.28 -19.63 26.97
C VAL A 19 -14.67 -20.45 25.83
N ASP A 20 -15.05 -20.12 24.60
CA ASP A 20 -14.48 -20.76 23.40
C ASP A 20 -12.99 -20.41 23.26
N ARG A 21 -12.13 -21.43 23.43
CA ARG A 21 -10.67 -21.35 23.25
C ARG A 21 -10.19 -22.16 22.04
N SER A 22 -11.08 -22.53 21.14
CA SER A 22 -10.73 -23.25 19.92
C SER A 22 -9.85 -22.41 19.00
N TYR A 23 -9.13 -23.10 18.10
CA TYR A 23 -8.28 -22.47 17.09
C TYR A 23 -8.92 -22.60 15.70
N MET A 24 -8.57 -21.68 14.81
CA MET A 24 -8.83 -21.75 13.38
C MET A 24 -7.52 -21.57 12.60
N PRO A 25 -7.43 -22.11 11.38
CA PRO A 25 -6.29 -21.91 10.51
C PRO A 25 -6.03 -20.42 10.25
N ARG A 26 -4.76 -20.02 10.28
CA ARG A 26 -4.33 -18.66 9.91
C ARG A 26 -4.76 -18.31 8.49
N ALA A 27 -4.74 -19.30 7.60
CA ALA A 27 -5.12 -19.17 6.19
C ALA A 27 -6.53 -18.60 5.98
N GLU A 28 -7.45 -18.76 6.95
CA GLU A 28 -8.79 -18.18 6.85
C GLU A 28 -8.81 -16.66 7.10
N VAL A 29 -7.91 -16.16 7.95
CA VAL A 29 -7.89 -14.75 8.39
C VAL A 29 -6.90 -13.91 7.59
N LEU A 30 -5.79 -14.52 7.15
CA LEU A 30 -4.68 -13.83 6.49
C LEU A 30 -5.11 -13.03 5.24
N PRO A 31 -5.85 -13.59 4.27
CA PRO A 31 -6.18 -12.89 3.03
C PRO A 31 -6.99 -11.62 3.28
N HIS A 32 -7.88 -11.66 4.27
CA HIS A 32 -8.68 -10.49 4.68
C HIS A 32 -7.81 -9.38 5.27
N LEU A 33 -6.86 -9.73 6.13
CA LEU A 33 -5.94 -8.76 6.71
C LEU A 33 -4.99 -8.16 5.66
N GLU A 34 -4.52 -8.96 4.72
CA GLU A 34 -3.70 -8.50 3.60
C GLU A 34 -4.50 -7.57 2.69
N ALA A 35 -5.76 -7.89 2.39
CA ALA A 35 -6.66 -7.03 1.63
C ALA A 35 -6.85 -5.68 2.33
N LEU A 36 -7.13 -5.66 3.64
CA LEU A 36 -7.26 -4.42 4.41
C LEU A 36 -5.97 -3.59 4.38
N VAL A 37 -4.80 -4.21 4.57
CA VAL A 37 -3.51 -3.53 4.53
C VAL A 37 -3.20 -2.97 3.14
N SER A 38 -3.48 -3.74 2.08
CA SER A 38 -3.30 -3.28 0.70
C SER A 38 -4.20 -2.09 0.36
N ALA A 39 -5.39 -2.01 0.97
CA ALA A 39 -6.32 -0.90 0.86
C ALA A 39 -5.98 0.29 1.80
N GLY A 40 -4.82 0.26 2.44
CA GLY A 40 -4.28 1.36 3.25
C GLY A 40 -4.63 1.30 4.74
N ALA A 41 -5.22 0.22 5.25
CA ALA A 41 -5.45 0.05 6.68
C ALA A 41 -4.11 -0.20 7.41
N THR A 42 -3.88 0.51 8.52
CA THR A 42 -2.70 0.26 9.36
C THR A 42 -2.92 -0.96 10.26
N ARG A 43 -1.85 -1.68 10.64
CA ARG A 43 -1.96 -2.86 11.54
C ARG A 43 -2.59 -2.49 12.89
N THR A 44 -2.16 -1.36 13.45
CA THR A 44 -2.76 -0.76 14.66
C THR A 44 -4.22 -0.33 14.39
N GLY A 45 -4.46 0.19 13.19
CA GLY A 45 -5.76 0.46 12.58
C GLY A 45 -6.68 -0.75 12.47
N ILE A 46 -6.17 -1.96 12.36
CA ILE A 46 -7.01 -3.17 12.31
C ILE A 46 -7.21 -3.72 13.73
N ALA A 47 -6.10 -3.85 14.47
CA ALA A 47 -6.07 -4.44 15.81
C ALA A 47 -7.06 -3.79 16.77
N ARG A 48 -7.15 -2.46 16.77
CA ARG A 48 -8.04 -1.73 17.68
C ARG A 48 -9.53 -1.82 17.31
N VAL A 49 -9.93 -2.28 16.10
CA VAL A 49 -11.34 -2.44 15.65
C VAL A 49 -11.71 -3.85 16.04
N ALA A 50 -10.81 -4.79 15.74
CA ALA A 50 -10.92 -6.15 16.24
C ALA A 50 -10.84 -6.23 17.78
N GLY A 51 -10.39 -5.19 18.50
CA GLY A 51 -10.23 -5.20 19.95
C GLY A 51 -9.10 -6.14 20.43
N CYS A 52 -8.03 -6.26 19.66
CA CYS A 52 -6.87 -7.11 19.98
C CYS A 52 -5.56 -6.33 20.00
N SER A 53 -4.48 -6.99 20.43
CA SER A 53 -3.15 -6.39 20.43
C SER A 53 -2.63 -6.17 18.99
N PRO A 54 -1.95 -5.04 18.69
CA PRO A 54 -1.26 -4.84 17.40
C PRO A 54 -0.23 -5.93 17.10
N THR A 55 0.41 -6.47 18.14
CA THR A 55 1.35 -7.58 18.03
C THR A 55 0.68 -8.85 17.50
N THR A 56 -0.60 -9.06 17.83
CA THR A 56 -1.39 -10.19 17.30
C THR A 56 -1.56 -10.07 15.79
N VAL A 57 -1.94 -8.90 15.29
CA VAL A 57 -2.08 -8.65 13.84
C VAL A 57 -0.73 -8.77 13.13
N ALA A 58 0.34 -8.26 13.73
CA ALA A 58 1.69 -8.39 13.18
C ALA A 58 2.14 -9.84 13.06
N LYS A 59 1.88 -10.68 14.07
CA LYS A 59 2.22 -12.11 14.05
C LYS A 59 1.41 -12.91 13.04
N ILE A 60 0.16 -12.53 12.79
CA ILE A 60 -0.67 -13.16 11.76
C ILE A 60 -0.16 -12.80 10.35
N LEU A 61 0.12 -11.52 10.10
CA LEU A 61 0.64 -11.06 8.80
C LEU A 61 2.07 -11.57 8.53
N ARG A 62 2.91 -11.62 9.57
CA ARG A 62 4.31 -12.04 9.48
C ARG A 62 4.66 -12.91 10.67
N PRO A 63 4.45 -14.24 10.58
CA PRO A 63 4.75 -15.13 11.68
C PRO A 63 6.26 -15.22 11.92
N THR A 64 6.64 -15.26 13.18
CA THR A 64 8.03 -15.41 13.64
C THR A 64 8.44 -16.87 13.87
N SER A 65 7.48 -17.79 13.85
CA SER A 65 7.71 -19.24 13.95
C SER A 65 6.53 -20.04 13.38
N ASP A 66 6.80 -21.26 12.92
CA ASP A 66 5.82 -22.13 12.26
C ASP A 66 4.60 -22.41 13.14
N ARG A 67 4.82 -22.75 14.43
CA ARG A 67 3.73 -22.98 15.39
C ARG A 67 2.86 -21.75 15.70
N THR A 68 3.42 -20.54 15.63
CA THR A 68 2.66 -19.29 15.85
C THR A 68 1.99 -18.82 14.56
N GLY A 69 2.45 -19.31 13.41
CA GLY A 69 1.99 -18.93 12.08
C GLY A 69 0.94 -19.85 11.48
N GLU A 70 0.60 -20.97 12.11
CA GLU A 70 -0.40 -21.87 11.53
C GLU A 70 -1.81 -21.65 12.10
N TRP A 71 -1.92 -21.24 13.36
CA TRP A 71 -3.19 -21.21 14.09
C TRP A 71 -3.48 -19.87 14.75
N VAL A 72 -4.74 -19.45 14.70
CA VAL A 72 -5.27 -18.26 15.37
C VAL A 72 -6.41 -18.68 16.30
N GLN A 73 -6.54 -18.09 17.48
CA GLN A 73 -7.69 -18.37 18.35
C GLN A 73 -8.99 -17.93 17.66
N ARG A 74 -10.00 -18.80 17.61
CA ARG A 74 -11.28 -18.53 16.92
C ARG A 74 -11.95 -17.22 17.35
N PRO A 75 -12.05 -16.87 18.64
CA PRO A 75 -12.66 -15.59 19.03
C PRO A 75 -11.90 -14.36 18.51
N VAL A 76 -10.58 -14.47 18.36
CA VAL A 76 -9.76 -13.39 17.78
C VAL A 76 -9.92 -13.37 16.27
N GLY A 77 -9.86 -14.53 15.62
CA GLY A 77 -10.03 -14.66 14.17
C GLY A 77 -11.39 -14.14 13.69
N ARG A 78 -12.48 -14.48 14.37
CA ARG A 78 -13.83 -13.96 14.06
C ARG A 78 -13.91 -12.44 14.15
N ARG A 79 -13.31 -11.83 15.19
CA ARG A 79 -13.26 -10.37 15.33
C ARG A 79 -12.42 -9.71 14.25
N LEU A 80 -11.31 -10.34 13.84
CA LEU A 80 -10.48 -9.85 12.74
C LEU A 80 -11.20 -9.93 11.39
N LEU A 81 -11.91 -11.02 11.11
CA LEU A 81 -12.73 -11.20 9.91
C LEU A 81 -13.89 -10.21 9.84
N ALA A 82 -14.42 -9.78 10.99
CA ALA A 82 -15.48 -8.78 11.06
C ALA A 82 -14.99 -7.33 10.82
N VAL A 83 -13.67 -7.09 10.79
CA VAL A 83 -13.13 -5.73 10.55
C VAL A 83 -13.35 -5.34 9.09
N THR A 84 -13.96 -4.19 8.87
CA THR A 84 -14.08 -3.59 7.53
C THR A 84 -13.16 -2.39 7.39
N LEU A 85 -12.78 -2.07 6.15
CA LEU A 85 -11.98 -0.88 5.85
C LEU A 85 -12.70 0.40 6.28
N GLY A 86 -14.03 0.45 6.12
CA GLY A 86 -14.87 1.55 6.59
C GLY A 86 -14.72 1.80 8.08
N GLN A 87 -14.77 0.75 8.93
CA GLN A 87 -14.57 0.88 10.38
C GLN A 87 -13.15 1.33 10.75
N VAL A 88 -12.13 0.89 10.01
CA VAL A 88 -10.75 1.33 10.23
C VAL A 88 -10.59 2.82 9.89
N ARG A 89 -11.23 3.29 8.81
CA ARG A 89 -11.17 4.67 8.34
C ARG A 89 -12.02 5.64 9.18
N ALA A 90 -13.24 5.22 9.51
CA ALA A 90 -14.21 5.95 10.33
C ALA A 90 -13.83 6.01 11.82
N ARG A 91 -12.71 5.40 12.20
CA ARG A 91 -12.36 5.29 13.61
C ARG A 91 -12.09 6.68 14.22
N PRO A 92 -12.78 7.04 15.32
CA PRO A 92 -12.50 8.25 16.06
C PRO A 92 -11.29 7.98 16.98
N ASP A 93 -10.08 8.11 16.44
CA ASP A 93 -8.88 8.16 17.28
C ASP A 93 -8.16 9.47 16.99
N ALA A 94 -8.34 10.45 17.88
CA ALA A 94 -7.74 11.77 17.80
C ALA A 94 -6.19 11.74 17.77
N SER A 95 -5.57 10.58 18.03
CA SER A 95 -4.12 10.40 18.18
C SER A 95 -3.45 9.52 17.12
N GLY A 96 -4.05 9.40 15.92
CA GLY A 96 -3.54 8.55 14.84
C GLY A 96 -2.85 9.29 13.68
N LEU A 97 -1.82 8.66 13.10
CA LEU A 97 -1.34 8.97 11.75
C LEU A 97 -2.27 8.32 10.71
N VAL A 98 -2.64 9.05 9.66
CA VAL A 98 -3.49 8.62 8.53
C VAL A 98 -2.78 8.85 7.19
N PRO A 99 -3.17 8.18 6.10
CA PRO A 99 -2.58 8.40 4.78
C PRO A 99 -2.64 9.87 4.34
N ALA A 100 -1.51 10.40 3.86
CA ALA A 100 -1.37 11.80 3.43
C ALA A 100 -2.02 12.10 2.07
N LEU A 101 -2.31 11.07 1.26
CA LEU A 101 -2.71 11.22 -0.13
C LEU A 101 -4.00 12.06 -0.28
N GLY A 102 -5.05 11.71 0.47
CA GLY A 102 -6.33 12.45 0.42
C GLY A 102 -6.17 13.91 0.87
N SER A 103 -5.31 14.17 1.86
CA SER A 103 -5.01 15.54 2.31
C SER A 103 -4.29 16.34 1.22
N ARG A 104 -3.31 15.75 0.55
CA ARG A 104 -2.57 16.41 -0.54
C ARG A 104 -3.47 16.74 -1.73
N ARG A 105 -4.29 15.77 -2.17
CA ARG A 105 -5.24 15.98 -3.27
C ARG A 105 -6.21 17.12 -3.00
N ARG A 106 -6.75 17.21 -1.77
CA ARG A 106 -7.62 18.33 -1.36
C ARG A 106 -6.90 19.66 -1.40
N VAL A 107 -5.68 19.76 -0.88
CA VAL A 107 -4.89 21.00 -0.94
C VAL A 107 -4.62 21.40 -2.39
N GLN A 108 -4.21 20.46 -3.24
CA GLN A 108 -4.00 20.70 -4.68
C GLN A 108 -5.26 21.20 -5.37
N ALA A 109 -6.41 20.58 -5.08
CA ALA A 109 -7.68 20.97 -5.65
C ALA A 109 -8.13 22.37 -5.21
N LEU A 110 -7.90 22.74 -3.94
CA LEU A 110 -8.15 24.09 -3.44
C LEU A 110 -7.24 25.13 -4.13
N LEU A 111 -5.97 24.81 -4.33
CA LEU A 111 -5.04 25.65 -5.10
C LEU A 111 -5.50 25.81 -6.55
N ALA A 112 -5.94 24.72 -7.19
CA ALA A 112 -6.48 24.73 -8.56
C ALA A 112 -7.72 25.62 -8.68
N MET A 113 -8.53 25.74 -7.62
CA MET A 113 -9.65 26.68 -7.56
C MET A 113 -9.24 28.12 -7.23
N GLY A 114 -8.01 28.35 -6.77
CA GLY A 114 -7.47 29.69 -6.51
C GLY A 114 -7.42 30.09 -5.03
N TRP A 115 -7.56 29.13 -4.12
CA TRP A 115 -7.38 29.35 -2.68
C TRP A 115 -5.89 29.29 -2.34
N THR A 116 -5.35 30.38 -1.80
CA THR A 116 -3.92 30.46 -1.45
C THR A 116 -3.60 29.57 -0.25
N HIS A 117 -2.34 29.14 -0.11
CA HIS A 117 -1.89 28.43 1.09
C HIS A 117 -2.21 29.17 2.40
N GLN A 118 -2.17 30.51 2.38
CA GLN A 118 -2.53 31.35 3.53
C GLN A 118 -4.00 31.14 3.92
N LEU A 119 -4.93 31.25 2.96
CA LEU A 119 -6.36 31.07 3.21
C LEU A 119 -6.71 29.63 3.61
N ILE A 120 -6.08 28.64 2.97
CA ILE A 120 -6.25 27.23 3.34
C ILE A 120 -5.76 26.97 4.76
N THR A 121 -4.58 27.51 5.12
CA THR A 121 -4.02 27.36 6.47
C THR A 121 -4.90 28.04 7.52
N GLU A 122 -5.46 29.20 7.20
CA GLU A 122 -6.39 29.90 8.11
C GLU A 122 -7.67 29.10 8.34
N ALA A 123 -8.24 28.50 7.30
CA ALA A 123 -9.35 27.56 7.46
C ALA A 123 -8.96 26.33 8.28
N MET A 124 -7.77 25.76 8.05
CA MET A 124 -7.26 24.63 8.85
C MET A 124 -7.13 24.99 10.34
N ARG A 125 -6.73 26.22 10.69
CA ARG A 125 -6.67 26.69 12.08
C ARG A 125 -8.04 26.72 12.73
N ARG A 126 -9.06 27.21 12.03
CA ARG A 126 -10.46 27.16 12.50
C ARG A 126 -10.96 25.73 12.72
N HIS A 127 -10.38 24.77 12.01
CA HIS A 127 -10.65 23.33 12.19
C HIS A 127 -9.65 22.61 13.12
N GLY A 128 -8.88 23.34 13.92
CA GLY A 128 -8.09 22.77 15.02
C GLY A 128 -6.68 22.30 14.65
N SER A 129 -6.13 22.72 13.51
CA SER A 129 -4.75 22.41 13.12
C SER A 129 -3.92 23.67 12.89
N ALA A 130 -2.80 23.80 13.61
CA ALA A 130 -1.82 24.86 13.39
C ALA A 130 -0.82 24.56 12.25
N GLN A 131 -0.91 23.39 11.60
CA GLN A 131 -0.05 23.03 10.47
C GLN A 131 -0.30 23.91 9.25
N MET A 132 0.75 24.17 8.49
CA MET A 132 0.67 24.90 7.23
C MET A 132 0.31 23.96 6.08
N SER A 133 -0.64 24.36 5.24
CA SER A 133 -1.08 23.55 4.09
C SER A 133 0.07 23.26 3.10
N GLY A 134 1.00 24.21 2.93
CA GLY A 134 2.21 24.03 2.10
C GLY A 134 3.14 22.96 2.65
N THR A 135 3.32 22.90 3.98
CA THR A 135 4.09 21.83 4.62
C THR A 135 3.45 20.49 4.37
N VAL A 136 2.13 20.34 4.55
CA VAL A 136 1.44 19.08 4.31
C VAL A 136 1.56 18.61 2.86
N LEU A 137 1.52 19.55 1.91
CA LEU A 137 1.67 19.26 0.49
C LEU A 137 3.06 18.71 0.15
N HIS A 138 4.13 19.33 0.67
CA HIS A 138 5.51 19.03 0.28
C HIS A 138 6.28 18.14 1.27
N GLN A 139 5.73 17.86 2.45
CA GLN A 139 6.38 17.03 3.46
C GLN A 139 6.68 15.63 2.91
N ARG A 140 7.89 15.14 3.15
CA ARG A 140 8.28 13.77 2.81
C ARG A 140 7.59 12.78 3.74
N GLY A 141 6.98 11.75 3.17
CA GLY A 141 6.27 10.70 3.92
C GLY A 141 4.89 10.39 3.35
N VAL A 142 4.33 9.24 3.74
CA VAL A 142 3.01 8.79 3.29
C VAL A 142 1.92 9.00 4.34
N LEU A 143 2.28 9.54 5.51
CA LEU A 143 1.38 9.71 6.65
C LEU A 143 1.35 11.16 7.13
N VAL A 144 0.19 11.59 7.63
CA VAL A 144 -0.05 12.87 8.31
C VAL A 144 -0.84 12.62 9.59
N GLU A 145 -0.78 13.54 10.54
CA GLU A 145 -1.63 13.47 11.74
C GLU A 145 -3.11 13.58 11.35
N ARG A 146 -3.98 12.80 11.99
CA ARG A 146 -5.43 12.83 11.75
C ARG A 146 -6.00 14.23 11.96
N ARG A 147 -5.62 14.94 13.02
CA ARG A 147 -6.05 16.33 13.25
C ARG A 147 -5.80 17.23 12.03
N THR A 148 -4.67 17.01 11.36
CA THR A 148 -4.28 17.79 10.17
C THR A 148 -5.10 17.36 8.96
N ALA A 149 -5.34 16.06 8.78
CA ALA A 149 -6.21 15.55 7.72
C ALA A 149 -7.66 16.03 7.88
N ASP A 150 -8.21 15.97 9.09
CA ASP A 150 -9.57 16.41 9.40
C ASP A 150 -9.70 17.93 9.22
N ALA A 151 -8.68 18.71 9.58
CA ALA A 151 -8.66 20.14 9.35
C ALA A 151 -8.61 20.51 7.86
N ILE A 152 -7.86 19.77 7.06
CA ILE A 152 -7.84 19.93 5.59
C ILE A 152 -9.20 19.53 5.00
N ALA A 153 -9.81 18.45 5.47
CA ALA A 153 -11.15 18.05 5.05
C ALA A 153 -12.21 19.12 5.43
N GLY A 154 -12.07 19.75 6.59
CA GLY A 154 -12.87 20.92 6.98
C GLY A 154 -12.74 22.07 6.01
N ALA A 155 -11.51 22.52 5.75
CA ALA A 155 -11.22 23.59 4.80
C ALA A 155 -11.73 23.26 3.39
N PHE A 156 -11.60 22.00 2.96
CA PHE A 156 -12.09 21.52 1.68
C PHE A 156 -13.62 21.54 1.60
N ARG A 157 -14.35 21.18 2.66
CA ARG A 157 -15.82 21.30 2.68
C ARG A 157 -16.27 22.75 2.58
N GLU A 158 -15.54 23.67 3.21
CA GLU A 158 -15.88 25.09 3.20
C GLU A 158 -15.65 25.75 1.84
N PHE A 159 -14.54 25.42 1.19
CA PHE A 159 -14.10 26.09 -0.04
C PHE A 159 -14.33 25.27 -1.32
N GLY A 160 -14.60 23.97 -1.19
CA GLY A 160 -14.68 22.95 -2.25
C GLY A 160 -15.62 23.27 -3.41
N LEU A 161 -16.64 24.09 -3.17
CA LEU A 161 -17.70 24.43 -4.12
C LEU A 161 -17.62 25.88 -4.62
N ARG A 162 -16.56 26.61 -4.28
CA ARG A 162 -16.43 28.04 -4.61
C ARG A 162 -15.05 28.34 -5.22
N PRO A 163 -15.00 29.15 -6.29
CA PRO A 163 -13.73 29.63 -6.82
C PRO A 163 -13.04 30.49 -5.76
N GLY A 164 -11.73 30.27 -5.59
CA GLY A 164 -10.90 31.10 -4.73
C GLY A 164 -10.57 32.45 -5.38
N PRO A 165 -10.19 33.45 -4.59
CA PRO A 165 -10.02 34.82 -5.06
C PRO A 165 -8.78 35.04 -5.95
N SER A 166 -7.79 34.14 -5.92
CA SER A 166 -6.48 34.38 -6.56
C SER A 166 -6.36 33.71 -7.93
N ALA A 167 -6.41 34.51 -9.00
CA ALA A 167 -6.13 34.05 -10.37
C ALA A 167 -4.67 33.58 -10.53
N VAL A 168 -3.72 34.23 -9.86
CA VAL A 168 -2.30 33.84 -9.86
C VAL A 168 -2.11 32.44 -9.28
N THR A 169 -2.83 32.12 -8.20
CA THR A 169 -2.78 30.79 -7.59
C THR A 169 -3.34 29.73 -8.53
N ARG A 170 -4.47 30.00 -9.19
CA ARG A 170 -5.02 29.10 -10.22
C ARG A 170 -4.03 28.83 -11.34
N ARG A 171 -3.38 29.87 -11.86
CA ARG A 171 -2.40 29.74 -12.94
C ARG A 171 -1.23 28.85 -12.52
N ARG A 172 -0.63 29.11 -11.35
CA ARG A 172 0.47 28.30 -10.81
C ARG A 172 0.06 26.86 -10.53
N ALA A 173 -1.16 26.63 -10.07
CA ALA A 173 -1.69 25.29 -9.85
C ALA A 173 -1.88 24.53 -11.17
N ALA A 174 -2.35 25.21 -12.22
CA ALA A 174 -2.45 24.64 -13.56
C ALA A 174 -1.07 24.29 -14.16
N GLU A 175 -0.07 25.16 -13.98
CA GLU A 175 1.34 24.90 -14.36
C GLU A 175 1.90 23.65 -13.64
N GLN A 176 1.42 23.34 -12.43
CA GLN A 176 1.78 22.14 -11.66
C GLN A 176 0.90 20.92 -11.96
N GLY A 177 -0.06 21.03 -12.88
CA GLY A 177 -0.98 19.95 -13.25
C GLY A 177 -2.03 19.63 -12.18
N TYR A 178 -2.29 20.54 -11.24
CA TYR A 178 -3.34 20.35 -10.24
C TYR A 178 -4.71 20.58 -10.85
N VAL A 179 -5.66 19.71 -10.50
CA VAL A 179 -7.03 19.73 -11.02
C VAL A 179 -8.03 20.07 -9.92
N SER A 180 -9.18 20.62 -10.32
CA SER A 180 -10.24 21.01 -9.39
C SER A 180 -10.94 19.79 -8.76
N PRO A 181 -11.73 19.98 -7.68
CA PRO A 181 -12.53 18.91 -7.08
C PRO A 181 -13.44 18.17 -8.08
N LEU A 182 -14.03 18.90 -9.03
CA LEU A 182 -14.95 18.33 -10.03
C LEU A 182 -14.25 17.38 -11.01
N ALA A 183 -12.92 17.44 -11.11
CA ALA A 183 -12.17 16.48 -11.90
C ALA A 183 -12.12 15.09 -11.23
N TRP A 184 -12.58 14.91 -9.99
CA TRP A 184 -12.61 13.63 -9.30
C TRP A 184 -14.06 13.13 -9.18
N ASP A 185 -14.29 11.82 -9.29
CA ASP A 185 -15.57 11.20 -8.92
C ASP A 185 -15.59 10.93 -7.42
N ASP A 186 -14.50 10.36 -6.90
CA ASP A 186 -14.17 10.29 -5.48
C ASP A 186 -12.68 10.63 -5.27
N ILE A 187 -12.42 11.84 -4.75
CA ILE A 187 -11.06 12.36 -4.54
C ILE A 187 -10.20 11.49 -3.61
N ASP A 188 -10.83 10.68 -2.75
CA ASP A 188 -10.13 9.77 -1.84
C ASP A 188 -9.93 8.36 -2.40
N ALA A 189 -10.84 7.91 -3.27
CA ALA A 189 -10.84 6.53 -3.77
C ALA A 189 -10.27 6.38 -5.18
N ASP A 190 -10.40 7.38 -6.04
CA ASP A 190 -9.96 7.29 -7.43
C ASP A 190 -8.43 7.24 -7.54
N ASP A 191 -7.92 6.46 -8.49
CA ASP A 191 -6.48 6.44 -8.77
C ASP A 191 -6.02 7.74 -9.46
N ALA A 192 -6.86 8.32 -10.30
CA ALA A 192 -6.58 9.52 -11.10
C ALA A 192 -7.87 10.33 -11.39
N PRO A 193 -7.75 11.64 -11.71
CA PRO A 193 -8.91 12.46 -12.06
C PRO A 193 -9.49 12.10 -13.44
N ARG A 194 -10.80 12.31 -13.59
CA ARG A 194 -11.55 12.26 -14.86
C ARG A 194 -10.86 13.07 -15.95
N GLY A 195 -10.86 12.54 -17.16
CA GLY A 195 -10.30 13.23 -18.33
C GLY A 195 -8.77 13.28 -18.38
N THR A 196 -8.07 12.88 -17.31
CA THR A 196 -6.70 12.41 -17.50
C THR A 196 -6.81 11.13 -18.31
N ARG A 197 -6.29 11.12 -19.56
CA ARG A 197 -6.08 9.85 -20.27
C ARG A 197 -5.39 8.97 -19.25
N ARG A 198 -6.04 7.87 -18.86
CA ARG A 198 -5.42 6.79 -18.10
C ARG A 198 -4.12 6.55 -18.86
N SER A 199 -3.00 7.02 -18.32
CA SER A 199 -1.73 6.74 -18.95
C SER A 199 -1.70 5.23 -18.86
N ALA A 200 -1.95 4.55 -19.99
CA ALA A 200 -1.56 3.17 -20.12
C ALA A 200 -0.15 3.13 -19.55
N PRO A 201 0.15 2.21 -18.61
CA PRO A 201 1.42 2.21 -17.87
C PRO A 201 2.50 2.52 -18.89
N PRO A 202 3.24 3.63 -18.73
CA PRO A 202 3.87 4.36 -19.82
C PRO A 202 4.45 3.37 -20.82
N SER A 203 3.91 3.34 -22.03
CA SER A 203 4.48 2.60 -23.15
C SER A 203 5.82 3.22 -23.62
N SER A 204 6.52 3.88 -22.71
CA SER A 204 7.78 4.60 -22.89
C SER A 204 8.68 4.49 -21.64
N LEU A 205 8.52 3.43 -20.82
CA LEU A 205 9.57 3.01 -19.88
C LEU A 205 10.62 2.10 -20.55
N THR A 206 10.53 1.84 -21.86
CA THR A 206 11.57 1.14 -22.65
C THR A 206 12.66 2.08 -23.18
N ALA A 207 12.63 3.38 -22.87
CA ALA A 207 13.59 4.36 -23.42
C ALA A 207 15.07 4.10 -23.01
N GLY A 208 15.34 3.18 -22.10
CA GLY A 208 16.69 2.81 -21.70
C GLY A 208 17.02 1.31 -21.75
N LEU A 209 16.10 0.43 -22.17
CA LEU A 209 16.35 -1.00 -22.35
C LEU A 209 16.26 -1.32 -23.84
N ASP A 210 17.34 -1.83 -24.42
CA ASP A 210 17.29 -2.27 -25.80
C ASP A 210 16.50 -3.59 -25.95
N HIS A 211 16.00 -3.84 -27.16
CA HIS A 211 15.15 -5.01 -27.42
C HIS A 211 15.91 -6.33 -27.23
N ALA A 212 17.20 -6.36 -27.60
CA ALA A 212 18.05 -7.54 -27.51
C ALA A 212 18.36 -7.93 -26.06
N ASP A 213 18.53 -6.96 -25.16
CA ASP A 213 18.71 -7.13 -23.72
C ASP A 213 17.45 -7.74 -23.11
N LEU A 214 16.26 -7.24 -23.51
CA LEU A 214 14.99 -7.80 -23.04
C LEU A 214 14.80 -9.25 -23.51
N GLU A 215 15.04 -9.54 -24.79
CA GLU A 215 14.93 -10.90 -25.34
C GLU A 215 15.85 -11.87 -24.61
N ARG A 216 17.10 -11.47 -24.36
CA ARG A 216 18.08 -12.31 -23.65
C ARG A 216 17.69 -12.52 -22.19
N LEU A 217 17.16 -11.51 -21.51
CA LEU A 217 16.63 -11.66 -20.14
C LEU A 217 15.42 -12.59 -20.08
N LEU A 218 14.50 -12.51 -21.05
CA LEU A 218 13.35 -13.40 -21.14
C LEU A 218 13.76 -14.84 -21.50
N ALA A 219 14.84 -15.01 -22.27
CA ALA A 219 15.47 -16.30 -22.53
C ALA A 219 16.20 -16.89 -21.31
N GLY A 220 16.31 -16.15 -20.21
CA GLY A 220 16.92 -16.61 -18.96
C GLY A 220 18.40 -16.23 -18.80
N GLU A 221 18.97 -15.42 -19.70
CA GLU A 221 20.36 -14.99 -19.58
C GLU A 221 20.51 -13.85 -18.55
N SER A 222 21.29 -14.09 -17.51
CA SER A 222 21.60 -13.05 -16.52
C SER A 222 22.56 -11.98 -17.05
N ARG A 223 22.27 -10.70 -16.80
CA ARG A 223 23.09 -9.56 -17.22
C ARG A 223 23.02 -8.40 -16.22
N ARG A 224 24.13 -7.66 -16.09
CA ARG A 224 24.16 -6.38 -15.38
C ARG A 224 23.68 -5.26 -16.29
N LEU A 225 22.68 -4.52 -15.85
CA LEU A 225 22.16 -3.34 -16.53
C LEU A 225 22.43 -2.06 -15.73
N GLY A 226 22.63 -0.95 -16.45
CA GLY A 226 22.71 0.39 -15.88
C GLY A 226 21.41 0.78 -15.16
N PRO A 227 21.41 1.79 -14.26
CA PRO A 227 20.26 2.11 -13.42
C PRO A 227 18.95 2.38 -14.19
N VAL A 228 19.04 3.07 -15.34
CA VAL A 228 17.88 3.40 -16.19
C VAL A 228 17.34 2.16 -16.91
N ALA A 229 18.23 1.40 -17.55
CA ALA A 229 17.92 0.13 -18.22
C ALA A 229 17.35 -0.91 -17.23
N ARG A 230 17.86 -0.95 -16.01
CA ARG A 230 17.40 -1.88 -14.96
C ARG A 230 15.96 -1.61 -14.55
N VAL A 231 15.58 -0.35 -14.33
CA VAL A 231 14.18 -0.01 -13.99
C VAL A 231 13.24 -0.39 -15.13
N SER A 232 13.68 -0.15 -16.36
CA SER A 232 12.97 -0.52 -17.59
C SER A 232 12.78 -2.05 -17.68
N ALA A 233 13.82 -2.83 -17.41
CA ALA A 233 13.77 -4.29 -17.39
C ALA A 233 12.87 -4.84 -16.28
N ILE A 234 12.88 -4.23 -15.09
CA ILE A 234 11.99 -4.61 -13.98
C ILE A 234 10.52 -4.47 -14.38
N VAL A 235 10.14 -3.43 -15.11
CA VAL A 235 8.77 -3.22 -15.58
C VAL A 235 8.33 -4.36 -16.51
N GLU A 236 9.16 -4.71 -17.49
CA GLU A 236 8.82 -5.77 -18.44
C GLU A 236 8.86 -7.16 -17.80
N LEU A 237 9.85 -7.45 -16.97
CA LEU A 237 9.93 -8.73 -16.25
C LEU A 237 8.72 -8.93 -15.31
N VAL A 238 8.24 -7.89 -14.64
CA VAL A 238 6.98 -7.95 -13.87
C VAL A 238 5.77 -8.26 -14.75
N ARG A 239 5.68 -7.67 -15.96
CA ARG A 239 4.60 -7.96 -16.92
C ARG A 239 4.65 -9.41 -17.41
N HIS A 240 5.85 -9.95 -17.57
CA HIS A 240 6.09 -11.36 -17.91
C HIS A 240 5.98 -12.31 -16.71
N GLY A 241 5.60 -11.82 -15.52
CA GLY A 241 5.28 -12.64 -14.36
C GLY A 241 6.49 -13.06 -13.51
N TYR A 242 7.66 -12.46 -13.72
CA TYR A 242 8.85 -12.74 -12.91
C TYR A 242 8.70 -12.12 -11.53
N ASN A 243 9.07 -12.88 -10.50
CA ASN A 243 9.10 -12.41 -9.12
C ASN A 243 10.42 -11.69 -8.76
N ASP A 244 10.46 -11.01 -7.62
CA ASP A 244 11.61 -10.18 -7.20
C ASP A 244 12.92 -10.96 -7.10
N ARG A 245 12.85 -12.24 -6.71
CA ARG A 245 14.00 -13.13 -6.65
C ARG A 245 14.52 -13.48 -8.04
N GLN A 246 13.63 -13.87 -8.96
CA GLN A 246 14.00 -14.19 -10.34
C GLN A 246 14.57 -12.96 -11.06
N MET A 247 13.97 -11.79 -10.83
CA MET A 247 14.50 -10.52 -11.35
C MET A 247 15.87 -10.19 -10.79
N ALA A 248 16.11 -10.46 -9.49
CA ALA A 248 17.41 -10.26 -8.87
C ALA A 248 18.49 -11.16 -9.48
N GLU A 249 18.17 -12.44 -9.70
CA GLU A 249 19.03 -13.43 -10.35
C GLU A 249 19.34 -13.06 -11.82
N LEU A 250 18.34 -12.60 -12.58
CA LEU A 250 18.52 -12.16 -13.97
C LEU A 250 19.30 -10.85 -14.09
N LEU A 251 19.05 -9.88 -13.20
CA LEU A 251 19.67 -8.55 -13.30
C LEU A 251 21.00 -8.44 -12.53
N LEU A 252 21.46 -9.55 -11.95
CA LEU A 252 22.70 -9.65 -11.16
C LEU A 252 22.76 -8.59 -10.04
N VAL A 253 21.64 -8.40 -9.34
CA VAL A 253 21.50 -7.48 -8.21
C VAL A 253 20.82 -8.18 -7.03
N THR A 254 20.80 -7.53 -5.87
CA THR A 254 20.07 -8.06 -4.71
C THR A 254 18.56 -7.87 -4.85
N GLU A 255 17.77 -8.76 -4.26
CA GLU A 255 16.31 -8.61 -4.14
C GLU A 255 15.92 -7.28 -3.48
N ARG A 256 16.69 -6.81 -2.49
CA ARG A 256 16.51 -5.49 -1.86
C ARG A 256 16.66 -4.34 -2.85
N THR A 257 17.55 -4.46 -3.83
CA THR A 257 17.73 -3.47 -4.90
C THR A 257 16.51 -3.45 -5.82
N ILE A 258 15.97 -4.61 -6.18
CA ILE A 258 14.73 -4.73 -6.98
C ILE A 258 13.55 -4.11 -6.23
N THR A 259 13.36 -4.46 -4.96
CA THR A 259 12.30 -3.91 -4.11
C THR A 259 12.42 -2.39 -3.98
N ARG A 260 13.63 -1.86 -3.76
CA ARG A 260 13.87 -0.42 -3.67
C ARG A 260 13.55 0.30 -4.98
N ASP A 261 14.04 -0.21 -6.10
CA ASP A 261 13.85 0.41 -7.41
C ASP A 261 12.35 0.34 -7.80
N ARG A 262 11.65 -0.77 -7.51
CA ARG A 262 10.19 -0.89 -7.67
C ARG A 262 9.41 0.10 -6.81
N MET A 263 9.73 0.21 -5.52
CA MET A 263 9.06 1.13 -4.60
C MET A 263 9.29 2.60 -4.97
N ARG A 264 10.50 2.96 -5.41
CA ARG A 264 10.84 4.31 -5.86
C ARG A 264 10.04 4.74 -7.09
N HIS A 265 9.77 3.79 -7.99
CA HIS A 265 9.11 4.05 -9.28
C HIS A 265 7.64 3.60 -9.31
N GLY A 266 7.06 3.18 -8.18
CA GLY A 266 5.65 2.79 -8.09
C GLY A 266 5.30 1.51 -8.87
N ILE A 267 6.26 0.62 -9.10
CA ILE A 267 6.07 -0.62 -9.87
C ILE A 267 5.48 -1.69 -8.94
N ALA A 268 4.23 -2.08 -9.20
CA ALA A 268 3.56 -3.16 -8.47
C ALA A 268 4.27 -4.51 -8.66
N PRO A 269 4.21 -5.44 -7.69
CA PRO A 269 4.82 -6.75 -7.84
C PRO A 269 3.99 -7.59 -8.81
N ALA A 270 4.64 -8.50 -9.54
CA ALA A 270 3.95 -9.58 -10.21
C ALA A 270 3.27 -10.44 -9.12
N LYS A 271 1.95 -10.31 -8.97
CA LYS A 271 1.16 -11.12 -8.03
C LYS A 271 1.38 -12.62 -8.31
N GLU A 272 1.36 -13.41 -7.24
CA GLU A 272 1.50 -14.87 -7.21
C GLU A 272 0.75 -15.62 -8.33
N TRP A 273 1.48 -16.13 -9.34
CA TRP A 273 1.06 -17.29 -10.15
C TRP A 273 1.70 -18.60 -9.63
N ALA A 274 2.41 -18.56 -8.50
CA ALA A 274 3.12 -19.71 -7.91
C ALA A 274 2.22 -20.84 -7.37
N SER A 275 0.95 -20.94 -7.80
CA SER A 275 0.06 -22.07 -7.54
C SER A 275 -0.32 -22.85 -8.79
N ARG A 276 0.16 -22.49 -9.99
CA ARG A 276 -0.07 -23.29 -11.21
C ARG A 276 1.21 -23.44 -12.03
N GLY A 277 1.91 -24.56 -11.81
CA GLY A 277 2.91 -25.05 -12.75
C GLY A 277 4.36 -24.85 -12.31
N ASN A 278 4.77 -25.55 -11.24
CA ASN A 278 6.11 -26.14 -11.23
C ASN A 278 5.99 -27.66 -11.34
N GLY A 279 5.37 -28.08 -12.44
CA GLY A 279 5.55 -29.40 -13.01
C GLY A 279 6.49 -29.25 -14.19
N ASN A 280 7.70 -29.76 -14.04
CA ASN A 280 8.59 -30.20 -15.12
C ASN A 280 9.09 -29.14 -16.11
N ARG A 281 10.31 -28.62 -15.87
CA ARG A 281 11.37 -28.48 -16.90
C ARG A 281 12.75 -28.64 -16.26
N ARG A 282 13.15 -29.90 -16.03
CA ARG A 282 14.56 -30.30 -16.08
C ARG A 282 14.74 -31.14 -17.34
N GLY A 283 15.75 -30.81 -18.14
CA GLY A 283 16.30 -31.68 -19.18
C GLY A 283 15.74 -31.50 -20.59
N ALA A 284 16.24 -30.50 -21.30
CA ALA A 284 16.51 -30.60 -22.74
C ALA A 284 17.96 -30.12 -22.88
N ASP A 285 18.91 -31.05 -22.74
CA ASP A 285 19.51 -31.77 -23.86
C ASP A 285 20.34 -30.80 -24.72
N VAL A 286 21.62 -30.74 -24.38
CA VAL A 286 22.65 -30.04 -25.14
C VAL A 286 23.68 -31.08 -25.53
N ALA A 287 23.91 -31.14 -26.84
CA ALA A 287 24.94 -31.86 -27.58
C ALA A 287 24.66 -33.34 -27.86
N GLU A 288 24.30 -33.66 -29.12
CA GLU A 288 25.25 -34.28 -30.06
C GLU A 288 24.65 -34.37 -31.48
N VAL A 289 24.91 -33.37 -32.35
CA VAL A 289 25.04 -33.59 -33.81
C VAL A 289 26.08 -32.60 -34.34
N ALA A 290 27.31 -33.08 -34.51
CA ALA A 290 28.23 -32.55 -35.52
C ALA A 290 29.23 -33.66 -35.90
N ALA A 291 29.06 -34.15 -37.13
CA ALA A 291 30.03 -34.85 -37.99
C ALA A 291 30.69 -36.14 -37.46
#